data_AF-A0A1E4Q6T3-F1
#
_entry.id   AF-A0A1E4Q6T3-F1
#
_cell.length_a   1.000
_cell.length_b   1.000
_cell.length_c   1.000
_cell.angle_alpha   90.00
_cell.angle_beta   90.00
_cell.angle_gamma   90.00
#
_symmetry.space_group_name_H-M   'P 1'
#
loop_
_entity.id
_entity.type
_entity.pdbx_description
1 polymer ?
#
loop_
_entity_poly.entity_id
_entity_poly.type
_entity_poly.pdbx_seq_one_letter_code
_entity_poly.pdbx_strand_id
1 'polypeptide(L)'
;MADELSAMGVPDVDDWADQQREDDDPDDTVTVWPENAAAFGVFIRCAWQYASLPDGRLLPTGIAAGEIRDAAELMGVPREAWPQLLDDVRLMVGAVLPELQRL
;
A
#
# COMPACT_ATOMS: atom_id res chain seq x y z
N MET A 1 -4.01 -43.26 9.77
CA MET A 1 -4.48 -41.99 9.15
C MET A 1 -3.44 -40.87 9.19
N ALA A 2 -2.25 -41.05 9.79
CA ALA A 2 -1.13 -40.10 9.65
C ALA A 2 -0.14 -40.52 8.54
N ASP A 3 0.05 -41.84 8.33
CA ASP A 3 1.01 -42.37 7.36
C ASP A 3 0.64 -42.19 5.87
N GLU A 4 -0.61 -41.87 5.54
CA GLU A 4 -1.07 -41.83 4.14
C GLU A 4 -0.90 -40.45 3.48
N LEU A 5 -0.65 -39.39 4.26
CA LEU A 5 -0.49 -38.02 3.77
C LEU A 5 0.95 -37.71 3.31
N SER A 6 1.95 -38.40 3.86
CA SER A 6 3.36 -38.23 3.49
C SER A 6 3.67 -38.72 2.06
N ALA A 7 2.87 -39.65 1.53
CA ALA A 7 3.05 -40.19 0.18
C ALA A 7 2.56 -39.27 -0.96
N MET A 8 1.84 -38.18 -0.65
CA MET A 8 1.29 -37.26 -1.65
C MET A 8 2.19 -36.05 -1.96
N GLY A 9 3.41 -35.98 -1.42
CA GLY A 9 4.36 -34.90 -1.75
C GLY A 9 3.84 -33.51 -1.38
N VAL A 10 2.89 -33.44 -0.45
CA VAL A 10 2.43 -32.18 0.13
C VAL A 10 3.49 -31.80 1.17
N PRO A 11 4.28 -30.73 0.94
CA PRO A 11 5.21 -30.24 1.94
C PRO A 11 4.44 -29.92 3.23
N ASP A 12 5.05 -30.24 4.36
CA ASP A 12 4.49 -30.06 5.69
C ASP A 12 4.01 -28.61 5.86
N VAL A 13 2.74 -28.43 6.20
CA VAL A 13 2.12 -27.09 6.33
C VAL A 13 2.76 -26.26 7.45
N ASP A 14 3.48 -26.91 8.36
CA ASP A 14 4.26 -26.27 9.42
C ASP A 14 5.55 -25.60 8.89
N ASP A 15 6.07 -25.96 7.70
CA ASP A 15 7.26 -25.34 7.09
C ASP A 15 6.95 -23.97 6.43
N TRP A 16 5.67 -23.68 6.19
CA TRP A 16 5.24 -22.42 5.57
C TRP A 16 5.20 -21.24 6.55
N ALA A 17 5.09 -21.52 7.85
CA ALA A 17 5.00 -20.48 8.87
C ALA A 17 6.35 -19.78 9.14
N ASP A 18 7.46 -20.49 8.93
CA ASP A 18 8.80 -19.97 9.20
C ASP A 18 9.41 -19.20 8.01
N GLN A 19 8.86 -19.35 6.81
CA GLN A 19 9.41 -18.76 5.58
C GLN A 19 8.98 -17.30 5.32
N GLN A 20 8.19 -16.69 6.23
CA GLN A 20 7.68 -15.31 6.07
C GLN A 20 8.51 -14.22 6.78
N ARG A 21 9.73 -14.52 7.25
CA ARG A 21 10.53 -13.59 8.09
C ARG A 21 11.90 -13.16 7.54
N GLU A 22 12.20 -13.41 6.27
CA GLU A 22 13.47 -12.94 5.68
C GLU A 22 13.17 -11.96 4.54
N ASP A 23 13.01 -10.67 4.90
CA ASP A 23 13.26 -9.50 4.04
C ASP A 23 13.12 -8.15 4.82
N ASP A 24 13.37 -8.13 6.14
CA ASP A 24 13.50 -6.86 6.90
C ASP A 24 14.97 -6.41 6.83
N ASP A 25 15.39 -5.81 5.70
CA ASP A 25 16.63 -5.04 5.64
C ASP A 25 16.48 -3.80 6.53
N PRO A 26 17.27 -3.63 7.62
CA PRO A 26 17.13 -2.49 8.52
C PRO A 26 17.35 -1.14 7.84
N ASP A 27 18.00 -1.11 6.66
CA ASP A 27 18.22 0.12 5.89
C ASP A 27 16.97 0.64 5.15
N ASP A 28 15.88 -0.15 5.07
CA ASP A 28 14.61 0.25 4.45
C ASP A 28 13.60 0.85 5.47
N THR A 29 14.09 1.32 6.63
CA THR A 29 13.23 1.92 7.65
C THR A 29 12.76 3.33 7.25
N VAL A 30 11.51 3.45 6.81
CA VAL A 30 10.87 4.75 6.54
C VAL A 30 10.43 5.41 7.85
N THR A 31 10.98 6.59 8.14
CA THR A 31 10.53 7.42 9.28
C THR A 31 9.48 8.43 8.84
N VAL A 32 8.30 8.37 9.48
CA VAL A 32 7.19 9.31 9.24
C VAL A 32 7.08 10.29 10.39
N TRP A 33 7.13 11.60 10.12
CA TRP A 33 6.96 12.61 11.15
C TRP A 33 5.52 12.61 11.71
N PRO A 34 5.32 12.91 13.01
CA PRO A 34 4.01 12.84 13.65
C PRO A 34 2.92 13.68 12.97
N GLU A 35 3.29 14.87 12.48
CA GLU A 35 2.38 15.75 11.73
C GLU A 35 1.85 15.14 10.42
N ASN A 36 2.63 14.27 9.79
CA ASN A 36 2.29 13.64 8.51
C ASN A 36 1.72 12.23 8.68
N ALA A 37 1.67 11.69 9.90
CA ALA A 37 1.33 10.29 10.14
C ALA A 37 -0.07 9.92 9.61
N ALA A 38 -1.05 10.80 9.81
CA ALA A 38 -2.41 10.57 9.31
C ALA A 38 -2.47 10.61 7.77
N ALA A 39 -1.85 11.62 7.15
CA ALA A 39 -1.82 11.78 5.70
C ALA A 39 -1.08 10.61 5.02
N PHE A 40 0.08 10.24 5.54
CA PHE A 40 0.84 9.09 5.05
C PHE A 40 0.05 7.80 5.21
N GLY A 41 -0.58 7.60 6.37
CA GLY A 41 -1.40 6.42 6.64
C GLY A 41 -2.58 6.27 5.69
N VAL A 42 -3.24 7.38 5.32
CA VAL A 42 -4.29 7.41 4.29
C VAL A 42 -3.69 7.12 2.92
N PHE A 43 -2.61 7.83 2.55
CA PHE A 43 -1.97 7.70 1.25
C PHE A 43 -1.55 6.27 0.91
N ILE A 44 -0.91 5.54 1.83
CA ILE A 44 -0.45 4.16 1.59
C ILE A 44 -1.59 3.13 1.50
N ARG A 45 -2.79 3.46 1.98
CA ARG A 45 -3.96 2.58 1.96
C ARG A 45 -4.82 2.75 0.71
N CYS A 46 -4.63 3.84 -0.02
CA CYS A 46 -5.42 4.17 -1.19
C CYS A 46 -5.02 3.35 -2.42
N ALA A 47 -6.02 2.90 -3.18
CA ALA A 47 -5.81 2.31 -4.50
C ALA A 47 -5.45 3.37 -5.56
N TRP A 48 -4.43 3.07 -6.36
CA TRP A 48 -4.04 3.88 -7.52
C TRP A 48 -4.92 3.59 -8.73
N GLN A 49 -5.19 4.64 -9.49
CA GLN A 49 -5.84 4.58 -10.80
C GLN A 49 -4.79 4.44 -11.89
N TYR A 50 -5.15 3.68 -12.94
CA TYR A 50 -4.29 3.41 -14.07
C TYR A 50 -5.05 3.64 -15.39
N ALA A 51 -4.35 4.16 -16.39
CA ALA A 51 -4.80 4.24 -17.76
C ALA A 51 -4.09 3.18 -18.61
N SER A 52 -4.83 2.49 -19.48
CA SER A 52 -4.24 1.56 -20.45
C SER A 52 -3.67 2.34 -21.63
N LEU A 53 -2.41 2.10 -21.95
CA LEU A 53 -1.73 2.62 -23.12
C LEU A 53 -1.93 1.70 -24.33
N PRO A 54 -1.76 2.20 -25.58
CA PRO A 54 -1.92 1.38 -26.80
C PRO A 54 -0.94 0.22 -26.92
N ASP A 55 0.20 0.29 -26.23
CA ASP A 55 1.21 -0.77 -26.17
C ASP A 55 0.91 -1.83 -25.10
N GLY A 56 -0.26 -1.73 -24.42
CA GLY A 56 -0.70 -2.65 -23.39
C GLY A 56 -0.16 -2.36 -21.99
N ARG A 57 0.68 -1.33 -21.81
CA ARG A 57 1.16 -0.93 -20.47
C ARG A 57 0.09 -0.16 -19.69
N LEU A 58 0.15 -0.27 -18.36
CA LEU A 58 -0.69 0.51 -17.45
C LEU A 58 0.11 1.72 -16.94
N LEU A 59 -0.39 2.92 -17.21
CA LEU A 59 0.20 4.16 -16.73
C LEU A 59 -0.54 4.61 -15.46
N PRO A 60 0.12 4.75 -14.31
CA PRO A 60 -0.51 5.30 -13.12
C PRO A 60 -0.92 6.76 -13.37
N THR A 61 -2.14 7.11 -12.96
CA THR A 61 -2.74 8.45 -13.16
C THR A 61 -3.04 9.19 -11.86
N GLY A 62 -2.92 8.53 -10.71
CA GLY A 62 -3.13 9.13 -9.39
C GLY A 62 -4.10 8.34 -8.53
N ILE A 63 -4.71 9.01 -7.55
CA ILE A 63 -5.65 8.42 -6.60
C ILE A 63 -6.98 9.18 -6.68
N ALA A 64 -8.10 8.45 -6.67
CA ALA A 64 -9.42 9.06 -6.73
C ALA A 64 -9.72 9.84 -5.43
N ALA A 65 -10.39 10.99 -5.54
CA ALA A 65 -10.77 11.76 -4.36
C ALA A 65 -11.74 11.01 -3.43
N GLY A 66 -12.57 10.11 -3.99
CA GLY A 66 -13.43 9.22 -3.19
C GLY A 66 -12.62 8.25 -2.34
N GLU A 67 -11.61 7.63 -2.94
CA GLU A 67 -10.69 6.70 -2.26
C GLU A 67 -10.03 7.34 -1.03
N ILE A 68 -9.52 8.56 -1.18
CA ILE A 68 -8.87 9.29 -0.09
C ILE A 68 -9.86 9.56 1.06
N ARG A 69 -11.12 9.90 0.73
CA ARG A 69 -12.16 10.14 1.73
C ARG A 69 -12.56 8.87 2.45
N ASP A 70 -12.79 7.79 1.71
CA ASP A 70 -13.19 6.50 2.27
C ASP A 70 -12.09 5.94 3.20
N ALA A 71 -10.82 6.06 2.81
CA ALA A 71 -9.69 5.70 3.65
C ALA A 71 -9.59 6.57 4.91
N ALA A 72 -9.79 7.89 4.80
CA ALA A 72 -9.80 8.80 5.95
C ALA A 72 -10.94 8.49 6.94
N GLU A 73 -12.14 8.13 6.44
CA GLU A 73 -13.27 7.70 7.27
C GLU A 73 -12.98 6.38 7.99
N LEU A 74 -12.44 5.40 7.28
CA LEU A 74 -12.10 4.09 7.83
C LEU A 74 -11.02 4.19 8.92
N MET A 75 -10.10 5.14 8.78
CA MET A 75 -9.07 5.43 9.78
C MET A 75 -9.57 6.30 10.95
N GLY A 76 -10.82 6.76 10.92
CA GLY A 76 -11.39 7.58 11.98
C GLY A 76 -10.78 8.98 12.08
N VAL A 77 -10.28 9.54 10.97
CA VAL A 77 -9.69 10.89 10.98
C VAL A 77 -10.79 11.94 11.21
N PRO A 78 -10.66 12.83 12.21
CA PRO A 78 -11.65 13.88 12.50
C PRO A 78 -11.89 14.78 11.28
N ARG A 79 -13.16 15.10 10.99
CA ARG A 79 -13.57 15.88 9.81
C ARG A 79 -12.94 17.27 9.78
N GLU A 80 -12.62 17.83 10.93
CA GLU A 80 -11.96 19.14 11.07
C GLU A 80 -10.54 19.12 10.50
N ALA A 81 -9.86 17.97 10.53
CA ALA A 81 -8.52 17.80 9.99
C ALA A 81 -8.50 17.50 8.49
N TRP A 82 -9.66 17.25 7.87
CA TRP A 82 -9.74 16.82 6.48
C TRP A 82 -9.20 17.82 5.45
N PRO A 83 -9.42 19.15 5.57
CA PRO A 83 -8.87 20.09 4.60
C PRO A 83 -7.36 19.96 4.47
N GLN A 84 -6.64 19.93 5.60
CA GLN A 84 -5.19 19.77 5.63
C GLN A 84 -4.77 18.38 5.15
N LEU A 85 -5.41 17.32 5.66
CA LEU A 85 -5.15 15.93 5.27
C LEU A 85 -5.22 15.75 3.74
N LEU A 86 -6.26 16.28 3.10
CA LEU A 86 -6.46 16.16 1.66
C LEU A 86 -5.36 16.88 0.88
N ASP A 87 -4.91 18.04 1.35
CA ASP A 87 -3.83 18.78 0.71
C ASP A 87 -2.48 18.08 0.88
N ASP A 88 -2.22 17.48 2.05
CA ASP A 88 -1.00 16.69 2.31
C ASP A 88 -0.97 15.43 1.44
N VAL A 89 -2.08 14.69 1.34
CA VAL A 89 -2.17 13.50 0.47
C VAL A 89 -2.00 13.90 -1.00
N ARG A 90 -2.58 15.02 -1.43
CA ARG A 90 -2.36 15.55 -2.79
C ARG A 90 -0.90 15.84 -3.06
N LEU A 91 -0.19 16.42 -2.08
CA LEU A 91 1.23 16.70 -2.19
C LEU A 91 2.04 15.41 -2.33
N MET A 92 1.72 14.37 -1.53
CA MET A 92 2.35 13.05 -1.65
C MET A 92 2.12 12.40 -3.02
N VAL A 93 0.86 12.41 -3.50
CA VAL A 93 0.53 11.91 -4.85
C VAL A 93 1.31 12.67 -5.92
N GLY A 94 1.37 13.99 -5.82
CA GLY A 94 2.10 14.84 -6.78
C GLY A 94 3.61 14.58 -6.79
N ALA A 95 4.20 14.25 -5.64
CA ALA A 95 5.60 13.90 -5.52
C ALA A 95 5.92 12.50 -6.07
N VAL A 96 5.03 11.53 -5.83
CA VAL A 96 5.26 10.11 -6.16
C VAL A 96 4.87 9.78 -7.60
N LEU A 97 3.83 10.42 -8.14
CA LEU A 97 3.30 10.11 -9.47
C LEU A 97 4.37 10.18 -10.58
N PRO A 98 5.24 11.21 -10.67
CA PRO A 98 6.28 11.26 -11.69
C PRO A 98 7.29 10.11 -11.59
N GLU A 99 7.58 9.62 -10.39
CA GLU A 99 8.47 8.48 -10.18
C GLU A 99 7.81 7.17 -10.62
N LEU A 100 6.53 6.97 -10.29
CA LEU A 100 5.77 5.80 -10.75
C LEU A 100 5.60 5.75 -12.26
N GLN A 101 5.54 6.90 -12.93
CA GLN A 101 5.42 6.99 -14.39
C GLN A 101 6.75 6.77 -15.13
N ARG A 102 7.88 6.69 -14.41
CA ARG A 102 9.21 6.39 -15.00
C ARG A 102 9.53 4.90 -15.07
N LEU A 103 8.79 4.07 -14.32
CA LEU A 103 8.90 2.61 -14.32
C LEU A 103 8.37 2.01 -15.62
#